data_AF-A0A836Q1H8-F1
#
_entry.id   AF-A0A836Q1H8-F1
#
_cell.length_a   1.000
_cell.length_b   1.000
_cell.length_c   1.000
_cell.angle_alpha   90.00
_cell.angle_beta   90.00
_cell.angle_gamma   90.00
#
_symmetry.space_group_name_H-M   'P 1'
#
loop_
_entity.id
_entity.type
_entity.pdbx_description
1 polymer ?
#
loop_
_entity_poly.entity_id
_entity_poly.type
_entity_poly.pdbx_seq_one_letter_code
_entity_poly.pdbx_strand_id
1 'polypeptide(L)'
;MLRLALAILLFTSLMVVSPAQATDTPTGIETGKTLLKDALESNDREKLDKAAAIFQTEWDRPGSDQASMVVEVNNTAQLYQAMELQKESLDWWRKLSKIEPENWRAWAKIVQCSQALGLTKERDEAREKVFALNRQGKVEQKFFVCEQFTDGDKRIMSLEYFKPETKLGVMVTFRVMEKNSPDTLFRRYTLGEIESDTQIARELKEIGPNDHMYSIDGFNEGGQWLITMTTKRPTYEELRAMVLKDLAVVRKGAARK
;
A
#
# COMPACT_ATOMS: atom_id res chain seq x y z
N MET A 1 -0.46 18.30 -19.58
CA MET A 1 -0.24 19.55 -18.82
C MET A 1 -1.60 20.10 -18.43
N LEU A 2 -2.00 19.96 -17.16
CA LEU A 2 -3.21 20.60 -16.64
C LEU A 2 -2.84 21.24 -15.30
N ARG A 3 -2.83 22.57 -15.29
CA ARG A 3 -2.70 23.39 -14.08
C ARG A 3 -4.07 23.44 -13.41
N LEU A 4 -4.12 23.25 -12.09
CA LEU A 4 -5.23 23.76 -11.28
C LEU A 4 -4.70 24.89 -10.39
N ALA A 5 -5.41 26.00 -10.41
CA ALA A 5 -5.11 27.24 -9.71
C ALA A 5 -6.17 27.52 -8.63
N LEU A 6 -5.83 28.51 -7.78
CA LEU A 6 -6.63 29.23 -6.77
C LEU A 6 -6.82 28.55 -5.40
N ALA A 7 -6.75 29.26 -4.26
CA ALA A 7 -7.08 30.67 -4.05
C ALA A 7 -6.16 31.45 -3.11
N ILE A 8 -6.00 32.72 -3.45
CA ILE A 8 -5.37 33.82 -2.72
C ILE A 8 -6.39 34.38 -1.72
N LEU A 9 -5.94 34.69 -0.50
CA LEU A 9 -6.65 35.58 0.41
C LEU A 9 -5.71 36.73 0.81
N LEU A 10 -6.09 37.94 0.40
CA LEU A 10 -5.48 39.23 0.72
C LEU A 10 -5.72 39.60 2.18
N PHE A 11 -4.70 40.11 2.86
CA PHE A 11 -4.89 41.00 4.01
C PHE A 11 -3.95 42.21 3.91
N THR A 12 -4.58 43.38 4.04
CA THR A 12 -4.01 44.73 3.97
C THR A 12 -3.16 45.06 5.19
N SER A 13 -2.09 45.81 4.94
CA SER A 13 -1.01 46.21 5.85
C SER A 13 -1.40 47.28 6.88
N LEU A 14 -0.86 47.14 8.10
CA LEU A 14 -0.49 48.26 8.97
C LEU A 14 0.99 48.10 9.34
N MET A 15 1.82 49.09 8.98
CA MET A 15 3.24 49.10 9.32
C MET A 15 3.45 49.64 10.74
N VAL A 16 3.96 48.78 11.63
CA VAL A 16 4.63 49.19 12.85
C VAL A 16 6.10 48.84 12.67
N VAL A 17 6.96 49.86 12.63
CA VAL A 17 8.42 49.68 12.58
C VAL A 17 8.85 49.10 13.93
N SER A 18 9.05 47.79 13.96
CA SER A 18 9.64 47.07 15.09
C SER A 18 11.17 47.07 14.97
N PRO A 19 11.92 47.04 16.09
CA PRO A 19 13.37 46.96 16.05
C PRO A 19 13.80 45.69 15.33
N ALA A 20 14.95 45.75 14.64
CA ALA A 20 15.52 44.67 13.86
C ALA A 20 15.49 43.35 14.65
N GLN A 21 14.55 42.48 14.30
CA GLN A 21 14.49 41.11 14.79
C GLN A 21 15.73 40.40 14.28
N ALA A 22 16.42 39.66 15.16
CA ALA A 22 17.38 38.67 14.75
C ALA A 22 16.72 37.83 13.65
N THR A 23 17.36 37.72 12.49
CA THR A 23 16.89 36.83 11.44
C THR A 23 17.01 35.42 11.99
N ASP A 24 15.93 34.89 12.55
CA ASP A 24 15.84 33.51 12.99
C ASP A 24 16.07 32.64 11.77
N THR A 25 17.32 32.17 11.61
CA THR A 25 17.65 31.17 10.60
C THR A 25 16.72 29.98 10.84
N PRO A 26 15.95 29.54 9.83
CA PRO A 26 15.08 28.39 9.98
C PRO A 26 15.88 27.22 10.56
N THR A 27 15.30 26.52 11.54
CA THR A 27 15.93 25.30 12.06
C THR A 27 16.11 24.30 10.91
N GLY A 28 17.02 23.32 11.09
CA GLY A 28 17.20 22.24 10.11
C GLY A 28 15.85 21.62 9.72
N ILE A 29 15.01 21.33 10.71
CA ILE A 29 13.66 20.76 10.52
C ILE A 29 12.78 21.64 9.62
N GLU A 30 12.70 22.96 9.84
CA GLU A 30 11.86 23.85 9.02
C GLU A 30 12.35 23.95 7.57
N THR A 31 13.67 23.89 7.38
CA THR A 31 14.28 23.79 6.04
C THR A 31 13.89 22.47 5.36
N GLY A 32 13.98 21.35 6.09
CA GLY A 32 13.57 20.03 5.61
C GLY A 32 12.09 19.97 5.23
N LYS A 33 11.20 20.54 6.06
CA LYS A 33 9.76 20.63 5.79
C LYS A 33 9.45 21.41 4.51
N THR A 34 10.12 22.54 4.31
CA THR A 34 9.97 23.36 3.10
C THR A 34 10.37 22.56 1.85
N LEU A 35 11.52 21.89 1.88
CA LEU A 35 11.97 21.04 0.78
C LEU A 35 11.03 19.85 0.52
N LEU A 36 10.50 19.22 1.58
CA LEU A 36 9.54 18.13 1.45
C LEU A 36 8.23 18.60 0.81
N LYS A 37 7.72 19.75 1.24
CA LYS A 37 6.53 20.36 0.64
C LYS A 37 6.75 20.65 -0.84
N ASP A 38 7.86 21.28 -1.19
CA ASP A 38 8.21 21.53 -2.59
C ASP A 38 8.30 20.23 -3.40
N ALA A 39 8.92 19.20 -2.82
CA ALA A 39 9.04 17.89 -3.45
C ALA A 39 7.67 17.23 -3.66
N LEU A 40 6.73 17.36 -2.71
CA LEU A 40 5.36 16.89 -2.84
C LEU A 40 4.60 17.60 -3.96
N GLU A 41 4.79 18.91 -4.10
CA GLU A 41 4.10 19.72 -5.12
C GLU A 41 4.65 19.49 -6.54
N SER A 42 5.96 19.20 -6.66
CA SER A 42 6.65 19.10 -7.94
C SER A 42 7.07 17.68 -8.33
N ASN A 43 6.89 16.70 -7.44
CA ASN A 43 7.44 15.34 -7.56
C ASN A 43 8.96 15.37 -7.86
N ASP A 44 9.68 16.27 -7.19
CA ASP A 44 11.12 16.49 -7.38
C ASP A 44 11.94 15.62 -6.44
N ARG A 45 12.65 14.64 -7.02
CA ARG A 45 13.51 13.72 -6.29
C ARG A 45 14.68 14.41 -5.60
N GLU A 46 15.32 15.40 -6.23
CA GLU A 46 16.49 16.04 -5.65
C GLU A 46 16.11 16.80 -4.37
N LYS A 47 14.95 17.47 -4.39
CA LYS A 47 14.42 18.13 -3.20
C LYS A 47 14.02 17.14 -2.11
N LEU A 48 13.41 16.01 -2.49
CA LEU A 48 13.09 14.94 -1.55
C LEU A 48 14.35 14.38 -0.87
N ASP A 49 15.40 14.11 -1.64
CA ASP A 49 16.66 13.57 -1.12
C ASP A 49 17.34 14.57 -0.16
N LYS A 50 17.29 15.88 -0.47
CA LYS A 50 17.77 16.93 0.44
C LYS A 50 16.94 17.00 1.72
N ALA A 51 15.61 16.94 1.62
CA ALA A 51 14.73 16.92 2.80
C ALA A 51 15.01 15.69 3.68
N ALA A 52 15.10 14.51 3.06
CA ALA A 52 15.38 13.25 3.74
C ALA A 52 16.74 13.27 4.43
N ALA A 53 17.78 13.85 3.81
CA ALA A 53 19.10 13.98 4.42
C ALA A 53 19.08 14.87 5.68
N ILE A 54 18.32 15.97 5.65
CA ILE A 54 18.13 16.84 6.82
C ILE A 54 17.40 16.07 7.93
N PHE A 55 16.29 15.41 7.61
CA PHE A 55 15.55 14.63 8.61
C PHE A 55 16.38 13.47 9.18
N GLN A 56 17.22 12.83 8.35
CA GLN A 56 18.13 11.79 8.82
C GLN A 56 19.16 12.36 9.80
N THR A 57 19.70 13.54 9.52
CA THR A 57 20.66 14.22 10.41
C THR A 57 20.03 14.56 11.76
N GLU A 58 18.80 15.09 11.75
CA GLU A 58 18.08 15.40 13.00
C GLU A 58 17.64 14.13 13.74
N TRP A 59 17.31 13.06 13.01
CA TRP A 59 16.95 11.77 13.60
C TRP A 59 18.10 11.12 14.37
N ASP A 60 19.31 11.20 13.82
CA ASP A 60 20.52 10.59 14.38
C ASP A 60 21.16 11.43 15.49
N ARG A 61 20.69 12.67 15.70
CA ARG A 61 21.22 13.58 16.71
C ARG A 61 20.97 13.03 18.13
N PRO A 62 21.98 13.03 19.02
CA PRO A 62 21.78 12.66 20.42
C PRO A 62 20.72 13.55 21.08
N GLY A 63 19.72 12.92 21.73
CA GLY A 63 18.61 13.62 22.38
C GLY A 63 17.53 14.12 21.41
N SER A 64 17.54 13.68 20.15
CA SER A 64 16.49 13.98 19.18
C SER A 64 15.11 13.54 19.68
N ASP A 65 14.13 14.43 19.55
CA ASP A 65 12.72 14.10 19.77
C ASP A 65 12.14 13.47 18.50
N GLN A 66 12.46 12.18 18.31
CA GLN A 66 11.99 11.39 17.16
C GLN A 66 10.46 11.37 17.05
N ALA A 67 9.73 11.46 18.17
CA ALA A 67 8.26 11.50 18.17
C ALA A 67 7.71 12.77 17.50
N SER A 68 8.42 13.89 17.60
CA SER A 68 8.03 15.14 16.91
C SER A 68 8.15 15.06 15.38
N MET A 69 8.87 14.07 14.84
CA MET A 69 9.18 13.95 13.40
C MET A 69 8.29 12.92 12.67
N VAL A 70 7.25 12.39 13.33
CA VAL A 70 6.36 11.37 12.76
C VAL A 70 5.76 11.79 11.41
N VAL A 71 5.34 13.06 11.30
CA VAL A 71 4.70 13.59 10.08
C VAL A 71 5.69 13.63 8.92
N GLU A 72 6.89 14.13 9.17
CA GLU A 72 7.96 14.25 8.17
C GLU A 72 8.40 12.87 7.69
N VAL A 73 8.65 11.94 8.62
CA VAL A 73 9.00 10.55 8.34
C VAL A 73 7.94 9.88 7.47
N ASN A 74 6.66 10.00 7.85
CA ASN A 74 5.55 9.43 7.09
C ASN A 74 5.48 10.01 5.68
N ASN A 75 5.57 11.33 5.53
CA ASN A 75 5.46 12.01 4.25
C ASN A 75 6.65 11.70 3.33
N THR A 76 7.87 11.66 3.86
CA THR A 76 9.07 11.23 3.13
C THR A 76 8.93 9.79 2.66
N ALA A 77 8.52 8.86 3.54
CA ALA A 77 8.31 7.46 3.17
C ALA A 77 7.27 7.31 2.04
N GLN A 78 6.15 8.04 2.15
CA GLN A 78 5.05 7.99 1.19
C GLN A 78 5.45 8.57 -0.17
N LEU A 79 6.23 9.65 -0.21
CA LEU A 79 6.68 10.24 -1.47
C LEU A 79 7.73 9.36 -2.16
N TYR A 80 8.69 8.79 -1.43
CA TYR A 80 9.59 7.78 -1.99
C TYR A 80 8.82 6.60 -2.60
N GLN A 81 7.78 6.12 -1.92
CA GLN A 81 6.95 5.03 -2.45
C GLN A 81 6.24 5.42 -3.75
N ALA A 82 5.70 6.65 -3.81
CA ALA A 82 5.01 7.17 -4.99
C ALA A 82 5.95 7.35 -6.20
N MET A 83 7.23 7.60 -5.94
CA MET A 83 8.30 7.64 -6.95
C MET A 83 8.87 6.25 -7.29
N GLU A 84 8.26 5.17 -6.79
CA GLU A 84 8.72 3.78 -6.97
C GLU A 84 10.12 3.49 -6.36
N LEU A 85 10.58 4.34 -5.44
CA LEU A 85 11.85 4.20 -4.71
C LEU A 85 11.62 3.35 -3.45
N GLN A 86 11.41 2.05 -3.67
CA GLN A 86 10.94 1.12 -2.63
C GLN A 86 11.94 0.92 -1.49
N LYS A 87 13.24 0.96 -1.77
CA LYS A 87 14.30 0.76 -0.77
C LYS A 87 14.33 1.94 0.21
N GLU A 88 14.38 3.14 -0.33
CA GLU A 88 14.38 4.39 0.44
C GLU A 88 13.08 4.52 1.25
N SER A 89 11.94 4.22 0.62
CA SER A 89 10.64 4.21 1.30
C SER A 89 10.61 3.23 2.48
N LEU A 90 11.09 2.00 2.29
CA LEU A 90 11.13 0.97 3.32
C LEU A 90 11.94 1.41 4.55
N ASP A 91 13.08 2.07 4.35
CA ASP A 91 13.92 2.55 5.45
C ASP A 91 13.20 3.59 6.31
N TRP A 92 12.39 4.46 5.71
CA TRP A 92 11.56 5.41 6.45
C TRP A 92 10.35 4.75 7.12
N TRP A 93 9.68 3.79 6.48
CA TRP A 93 8.61 3.03 7.14
C TRP A 93 9.10 2.24 8.35
N ARG A 94 10.31 1.66 8.28
CA ARG A 94 10.96 1.01 9.42
C ARG A 94 11.18 1.99 10.57
N LYS A 95 11.65 3.21 10.29
CA LYS A 95 11.81 4.26 11.31
C LYS A 95 10.46 4.59 11.95
N LEU A 96 9.42 4.82 11.14
CA LEU A 96 8.08 5.11 11.65
C LEU A 96 7.55 3.98 12.55
N SER A 97 7.71 2.73 12.13
CA SER A 97 7.25 1.55 12.89
C SER A 97 7.94 1.37 14.24
N LYS A 98 9.10 1.99 14.46
CA LYS A 98 9.79 1.99 15.76
C LYS A 98 9.22 3.02 16.72
N ILE A 99 8.84 4.20 16.23
CA ILE A 99 8.20 5.25 17.05
C ILE A 99 6.74 4.89 17.31
N GLU A 100 6.04 4.45 16.27
CA GLU A 100 4.62 4.12 16.30
C GLU A 100 4.40 2.63 16.01
N PRO A 101 4.79 1.73 16.94
CA PRO A 101 4.66 0.28 16.72
C PRO A 101 3.21 -0.18 16.55
N GLU A 102 2.24 0.64 16.96
CA GLU A 102 0.81 0.37 16.82
C GLU A 102 0.20 0.95 15.54
N ASN A 103 0.98 1.69 14.76
CA ASN A 103 0.55 2.22 13.47
C ASN A 103 0.53 1.08 12.43
N TRP A 104 -0.62 0.42 12.30
CA TRP A 104 -0.79 -0.69 11.38
C TRP A 104 -0.55 -0.30 9.92
N ARG A 105 -0.77 0.98 9.56
CA ARG A 105 -0.54 1.47 8.19
C ARG A 105 0.95 1.44 7.85
N ALA A 106 1.82 1.82 8.79
CA ALA A 106 3.27 1.73 8.62
C ALA A 106 3.70 0.27 8.35
N TRP A 107 3.18 -0.69 9.12
CA TRP A 107 3.43 -2.11 8.89
C TRP A 107 2.90 -2.61 7.54
N ALA A 108 1.70 -2.20 7.12
CA ALA A 108 1.17 -2.53 5.80
C ALA A 108 2.01 -1.95 4.65
N LYS A 109 2.64 -0.79 4.87
CA LYS A 109 3.58 -0.19 3.91
C LYS A 109 4.91 -0.94 3.83
N ILE A 110 5.41 -1.44 4.96
CA ILE A 110 6.56 -2.37 4.99
C ILE A 110 6.25 -3.63 4.17
N VAL A 111 5.06 -4.22 4.33
CA VAL A 111 4.64 -5.37 3.49
C VAL A 111 4.75 -5.04 2.00
N GLN A 112 4.22 -3.89 1.56
CA GLN A 112 4.27 -3.49 0.15
C GLN A 112 5.70 -3.28 -0.37
N CYS A 113 6.54 -2.55 0.36
CA CYS A 113 7.91 -2.29 -0.08
C CYS A 113 8.77 -3.57 -0.04
N SER A 114 8.65 -4.38 1.01
CA SER A 114 9.35 -5.67 1.11
C SER A 114 8.92 -6.64 0.02
N GLN A 115 7.63 -6.68 -0.35
CA GLN A 115 7.14 -7.44 -1.49
C GLN A 115 7.79 -6.98 -2.80
N ALA A 116 7.81 -5.67 -3.05
CA ALA A 116 8.40 -5.11 -4.28
C ALA A 116 9.93 -5.36 -4.39
N LEU A 117 10.62 -5.48 -3.25
CA LEU A 117 12.05 -5.75 -3.17
C LEU A 117 12.39 -7.25 -3.08
N GLY A 118 11.41 -8.14 -3.06
CA GLY A 118 11.62 -9.59 -2.89
C GLY A 118 12.10 -10.01 -1.49
N LEU A 119 11.91 -9.16 -0.48
CA LEU A 119 12.29 -9.40 0.92
C LEU A 119 11.20 -10.20 1.66
N THR A 120 10.99 -11.45 1.26
CA THR A 120 9.86 -12.29 1.72
C THR A 120 9.78 -12.46 3.23
N LYS A 121 10.91 -12.71 3.90
CA LYS A 121 10.94 -12.87 5.36
C LYS A 121 10.42 -11.63 6.10
N GLU A 122 10.92 -10.45 5.72
CA GLU A 122 10.50 -9.19 6.36
C GLU A 122 9.05 -8.85 6.04
N ARG A 123 8.62 -9.10 4.79
CA ARG A 123 7.21 -8.97 4.39
C ARG A 123 6.32 -9.80 5.31
N ASP A 124 6.67 -11.06 5.53
CA ASP A 124 5.86 -11.99 6.33
C ASP A 124 5.83 -11.58 7.81
N GLU A 125 6.97 -11.15 8.36
CA GLU A 125 7.05 -10.59 9.72
C GLU A 125 6.16 -9.34 9.88
N ALA A 126 6.25 -8.40 8.94
CA ALA A 126 5.43 -7.19 8.94
C ALA A 126 3.94 -7.52 8.77
N ARG A 127 3.59 -8.47 7.89
CA ARG A 127 2.23 -8.96 7.71
C ARG A 127 1.67 -9.51 9.01
N GLU A 128 2.42 -10.34 9.73
CA GLU A 128 1.99 -10.86 11.04
C GLU A 128 1.76 -9.73 12.07
N LYS A 129 2.54 -8.64 12.02
CA LYS A 129 2.27 -7.44 12.86
C LYS A 129 0.93 -6.79 12.51
N VAL A 130 0.61 -6.61 11.22
CA VAL A 130 -0.69 -6.07 10.80
C VAL A 130 -1.84 -6.95 11.31
N PHE A 131 -1.74 -8.28 11.13
CA PHE A 131 -2.75 -9.22 11.64
C PHE A 131 -2.86 -9.21 13.17
N ALA A 132 -1.75 -9.08 13.88
CA ALA A 132 -1.75 -8.97 15.35
C ALA A 132 -2.46 -7.69 15.82
N LEU A 133 -2.22 -6.55 15.17
CA LEU A 133 -2.92 -5.30 15.47
C LEU A 133 -4.41 -5.39 15.17
N ASN A 134 -4.80 -6.07 14.09
CA ASN A 134 -6.22 -6.31 13.82
C ASN A 134 -6.88 -7.18 14.90
N ARG A 135 -6.22 -8.25 15.38
CA ARG A 135 -6.72 -9.07 16.50
C ARG A 135 -6.90 -8.26 17.80
N GLN A 136 -6.14 -7.18 17.97
CA GLN A 136 -6.26 -6.23 19.09
C GLN A 136 -7.34 -5.16 18.86
N GLY A 137 -8.03 -5.16 17.72
CA GLY A 137 -9.02 -4.13 17.39
C GLY A 137 -8.42 -2.78 16.98
N LYS A 138 -7.13 -2.72 16.65
CA LYS A 138 -6.40 -1.49 16.26
C LYS A 138 -6.43 -1.21 14.76
N VAL A 139 -7.14 -2.04 14.00
CA VAL A 139 -7.30 -1.89 12.55
C VAL A 139 -8.76 -1.68 12.25
N GLU A 140 -9.07 -0.52 11.67
CA GLU A 140 -10.45 -0.14 11.36
C GLU A 140 -10.94 -0.69 10.01
N GLN A 141 -10.04 -1.22 9.19
CA GLN A 141 -10.34 -1.73 7.85
C GLN A 141 -10.50 -3.25 7.87
N LYS A 142 -11.28 -3.78 6.92
CA LYS A 142 -11.48 -5.23 6.73
C LYS A 142 -10.31 -5.93 6.05
N PHE A 143 -9.49 -5.16 5.35
CA PHE A 143 -8.35 -5.63 4.58
C PHE A 143 -7.22 -4.60 4.66
N PHE A 144 -6.05 -4.99 4.19
CA PHE A 144 -4.95 -4.08 3.87
C PHE A 144 -4.42 -4.37 2.47
N VAL A 145 -3.66 -3.43 1.90
CA VAL A 145 -3.04 -3.58 0.58
C VAL A 145 -1.69 -4.29 0.73
N CYS A 146 -1.53 -5.43 0.08
CA CYS A 146 -0.30 -6.24 0.12
C CYS A 146 0.73 -5.80 -0.91
N GLU A 147 0.26 -5.42 -2.11
CA GLU A 147 1.12 -5.06 -3.22
C GLU A 147 0.37 -4.12 -4.16
N GLN A 148 1.10 -3.18 -4.76
CA GLN A 148 0.66 -2.39 -5.89
C GLN A 148 1.77 -2.40 -6.94
N PHE A 149 1.42 -2.73 -8.18
CA PHE A 149 2.37 -2.77 -9.28
C PHE A 149 1.68 -2.56 -10.62
N THR A 150 2.45 -2.39 -11.68
CA THR A 150 1.95 -2.26 -13.05
C THR A 150 2.36 -3.46 -13.89
N ASP A 151 1.49 -3.86 -14.80
CA ASP A 151 1.76 -4.85 -15.83
C ASP A 151 1.23 -4.30 -17.16
N GLY A 152 2.14 -3.83 -18.02
CA GLY A 152 1.78 -3.10 -19.24
C GLY A 152 0.97 -1.82 -18.98
N ASP A 153 -0.23 -1.75 -19.54
CA ASP A 153 -1.19 -0.65 -19.38
C ASP A 153 -2.16 -0.86 -18.21
N LYS A 154 -1.93 -1.87 -17.37
CA LYS A 154 -2.76 -2.18 -16.21
C LYS A 154 -2.06 -1.82 -14.91
N ARG A 155 -2.85 -1.31 -13.96
CA ARG A 155 -2.47 -1.16 -12.55
C ARG A 155 -3.14 -2.26 -11.74
N ILE A 156 -2.35 -2.98 -10.95
CA ILE A 156 -2.81 -4.11 -10.15
C ILE A 156 -2.61 -3.75 -8.68
N MET A 157 -3.67 -3.94 -7.90
CA MET A 157 -3.65 -3.78 -6.45
C MET A 157 -4.14 -5.07 -5.80
N SER A 158 -3.33 -5.64 -4.92
CA SER A 158 -3.67 -6.83 -4.15
C SER A 158 -4.11 -6.45 -2.74
N LEU A 159 -5.27 -6.97 -2.33
CA LEU A 159 -5.90 -6.75 -1.04
C LEU A 159 -5.95 -8.08 -0.29
N GLU A 160 -5.53 -8.09 0.96
CA GLU A 160 -5.70 -9.24 1.85
C GLU A 160 -6.65 -8.91 2.99
N TYR A 161 -7.67 -9.75 3.14
CA TYR A 161 -8.70 -9.62 4.15
C TYR A 161 -8.27 -10.28 5.44
N PHE A 162 -8.59 -9.63 6.56
CA PHE A 162 -8.24 -10.17 7.87
C PHE A 162 -9.10 -11.37 8.29
N LYS A 163 -10.30 -11.47 7.71
CA LYS A 163 -11.25 -12.57 7.86
C LYS A 163 -11.85 -12.84 6.48
N PRO A 164 -12.20 -14.10 6.17
CA PRO A 164 -12.92 -14.40 4.95
C PRO A 164 -14.19 -13.53 4.83
N GLU A 165 -14.33 -12.80 3.73
CA GLU A 165 -15.49 -11.93 3.48
C GLU A 165 -16.45 -12.55 2.47
N THR A 166 -17.73 -12.15 2.53
CA THR A 166 -18.82 -12.61 1.65
C THR A 166 -19.15 -14.11 1.81
N LYS A 167 -20.16 -14.59 1.07
CA LYS A 167 -20.50 -16.02 1.01
C LYS A 167 -19.42 -16.87 0.33
N LEU A 168 -18.51 -16.24 -0.42
CA LEU A 168 -17.41 -16.93 -1.11
C LEU A 168 -16.15 -17.07 -0.25
N GLY A 169 -16.17 -16.59 1.01
CA GLY A 169 -15.03 -16.67 1.92
C GLY A 169 -13.76 -16.02 1.35
N VAL A 170 -13.89 -14.85 0.72
CA VAL A 170 -12.79 -14.17 0.03
C VAL A 170 -11.71 -13.77 1.03
N MET A 171 -10.49 -14.26 0.80
CA MET A 171 -9.31 -13.95 1.61
C MET A 171 -8.37 -12.97 0.92
N VAL A 172 -8.21 -13.07 -0.40
CA VAL A 172 -7.36 -12.17 -1.20
C VAL A 172 -8.12 -11.71 -2.42
N THR A 173 -8.00 -10.43 -2.78
CA THR A 173 -8.53 -9.86 -4.01
C THR A 173 -7.45 -9.12 -4.78
N PHE A 174 -7.27 -9.43 -6.06
CA PHE A 174 -6.54 -8.57 -6.98
C PHE A 174 -7.54 -7.71 -7.75
N ARG A 175 -7.39 -6.38 -7.66
CA ARG A 175 -8.12 -5.41 -8.49
C ARG A 175 -7.21 -4.99 -9.63
N VAL A 176 -7.65 -5.24 -10.86
CA VAL A 176 -6.95 -4.84 -12.07
C VAL A 176 -7.69 -3.64 -12.67
N MET A 177 -7.00 -2.53 -12.81
CA MET A 177 -7.53 -1.26 -13.30
C MET A 177 -6.75 -0.83 -14.52
N GLU A 178 -7.37 -0.03 -15.39
CA GLU A 178 -6.65 0.62 -16.49
C GLU A 178 -5.72 1.70 -15.93
N LYS A 179 -4.47 1.77 -16.41
CA LYS A 179 -3.47 2.72 -15.89
C LYS A 179 -3.92 4.18 -16.03
N ASN A 180 -4.61 4.49 -17.14
CA ASN A 180 -5.10 5.84 -17.44
C ASN A 180 -6.53 6.09 -16.92
N SER A 181 -7.17 5.08 -16.34
CA SER A 181 -8.50 5.19 -15.72
C SER A 181 -8.53 4.32 -14.46
N PRO A 182 -7.84 4.77 -13.39
CA PRO A 182 -7.64 3.96 -12.18
C PRO A 182 -8.95 3.63 -11.46
N ASP A 183 -10.04 4.36 -11.75
CA ASP A 183 -11.36 4.09 -11.20
C ASP A 183 -12.13 3.00 -11.97
N THR A 184 -11.67 2.66 -13.19
CA THR A 184 -12.31 1.63 -14.02
C THR A 184 -11.72 0.27 -13.69
N LEU A 185 -12.51 -0.56 -13.00
CA LEU A 185 -12.16 -1.94 -12.71
C LEU A 185 -12.26 -2.79 -13.99
N PHE A 186 -11.12 -3.12 -14.57
CA PHE A 186 -11.02 -3.97 -15.76
C PHE A 186 -11.33 -5.45 -15.42
N ARG A 187 -10.69 -5.97 -14.37
CA ARG A 187 -10.90 -7.33 -13.87
C ARG A 187 -10.70 -7.38 -12.36
N ARG A 188 -11.31 -8.39 -11.73
CA ARG A 188 -11.05 -8.75 -10.35
C ARG A 188 -10.73 -10.23 -10.27
N TYR A 189 -9.76 -10.58 -9.44
CA TYR A 189 -9.44 -11.97 -9.11
C TYR A 189 -9.58 -12.18 -7.62
N THR A 190 -10.09 -13.32 -7.19
CA THR A 190 -10.23 -13.64 -5.76
C THR A 190 -9.67 -15.01 -5.44
N LEU A 191 -9.01 -15.12 -4.29
CA LEU A 191 -8.81 -16.38 -3.59
C LEU A 191 -9.92 -16.49 -2.53
N GLY A 192 -10.80 -17.47 -2.68
CA GLY A 192 -11.89 -17.77 -1.77
C GLY A 192 -11.72 -19.13 -1.09
N GLU A 193 -12.26 -19.25 0.11
CA GLU A 193 -12.53 -20.52 0.77
C GLU A 193 -14.05 -20.71 0.80
N ILE A 194 -14.56 -21.54 -0.11
CA ILE A 194 -16.00 -21.73 -0.27
C ILE A 194 -16.42 -22.93 0.60
N GLU A 195 -17.17 -22.67 1.65
CA GLU A 195 -17.59 -23.71 2.61
C GLU A 195 -18.43 -24.81 1.93
N SER A 196 -19.33 -24.45 1.00
CA SER A 196 -20.12 -25.45 0.28
C SER A 196 -19.28 -26.41 -0.54
N ASP A 197 -18.26 -25.89 -1.23
CA ASP A 197 -17.37 -26.70 -2.05
C ASP A 197 -16.50 -27.61 -1.17
N THR A 198 -16.06 -27.07 -0.03
CA THR A 198 -15.33 -27.84 0.99
C THR A 198 -16.20 -28.97 1.55
N GLN A 199 -17.47 -28.70 1.88
CA GLN A 199 -18.38 -29.71 2.39
C GLN A 199 -18.63 -30.82 1.35
N ILE A 200 -18.90 -30.46 0.10
CA ILE A 200 -19.12 -31.43 -0.99
C ILE A 200 -17.87 -32.30 -1.19
N ALA A 201 -16.68 -31.70 -1.25
CA ALA A 201 -15.43 -32.44 -1.42
C ALA A 201 -15.17 -33.45 -0.27
N ARG A 202 -15.56 -33.11 0.97
CA ARG A 202 -15.49 -34.02 2.12
C ARG A 202 -16.47 -35.18 1.99
N GLU A 203 -17.72 -34.90 1.60
CA GLU A 203 -18.75 -35.93 1.39
C GLU A 203 -18.36 -36.91 0.28
N LEU A 204 -17.71 -36.40 -0.77
CA LEU A 204 -17.13 -37.20 -1.87
C LEU A 204 -15.80 -37.87 -1.53
N LYS A 205 -15.23 -37.61 -0.36
CA LYS A 205 -13.92 -38.13 0.11
C LYS A 205 -12.74 -37.73 -0.78
N GLU A 206 -12.83 -36.58 -1.44
CA GLU A 206 -11.73 -35.99 -2.22
C GLU A 206 -10.68 -35.32 -1.32
N ILE A 207 -11.11 -34.89 -0.12
CA ILE A 207 -10.28 -34.26 0.90
C ILE A 207 -10.55 -34.85 2.29
N GLY A 208 -9.61 -34.66 3.22
CA GLY A 208 -9.77 -35.06 4.62
C GLY A 208 -10.76 -34.18 5.39
N PRO A 209 -11.17 -34.62 6.59
CA PRO A 209 -12.16 -33.90 7.40
C PRO A 209 -11.71 -32.51 7.87
N ASN A 210 -10.40 -32.26 7.93
CA ASN A 210 -9.80 -30.99 8.34
C ASN A 210 -9.20 -30.21 7.15
N ASP A 211 -9.32 -30.74 5.94
CA ASP A 211 -8.82 -30.07 4.74
C ASP A 211 -9.87 -29.10 4.19
N HIS A 212 -9.43 -28.17 3.35
CA HIS A 212 -10.24 -27.09 2.81
C HIS A 212 -10.10 -27.01 1.29
N MET A 213 -11.18 -26.61 0.61
CA MET A 213 -11.14 -26.27 -0.80
C MET A 213 -10.97 -24.77 -0.98
N TYR A 214 -10.02 -24.40 -1.82
CA TYR A 214 -9.76 -23.03 -2.21
C TYR A 214 -10.10 -22.83 -3.67
N SER A 215 -10.88 -21.80 -3.97
CA SER A 215 -11.18 -21.39 -5.34
C SER A 215 -10.36 -20.16 -5.72
N ILE A 216 -9.84 -20.16 -6.94
CA ILE A 216 -9.33 -18.95 -7.57
C ILE A 216 -10.28 -18.60 -8.72
N ASP A 217 -10.94 -17.46 -8.57
CA ASP A 217 -11.98 -16.99 -9.49
C ASP A 217 -11.57 -15.67 -10.14
N GLY A 218 -11.91 -15.52 -11.41
CA GLY A 218 -11.84 -14.25 -12.13
C GLY A 218 -13.22 -13.67 -12.37
N PHE A 219 -13.29 -12.34 -12.39
CA PHE A 219 -14.52 -11.57 -12.59
C PHE A 219 -14.26 -10.42 -13.56
N ASN A 220 -15.25 -10.14 -14.40
CA ASN A 220 -15.35 -8.94 -15.24
C ASN A 220 -16.82 -8.54 -15.38
N GLU A 221 -17.11 -7.56 -16.24
CA GLU A 221 -18.49 -7.12 -16.53
C GLU A 221 -19.38 -8.24 -17.09
N GLY A 222 -18.79 -9.23 -17.76
CA GLY A 222 -19.48 -10.35 -18.39
C GLY A 222 -19.79 -11.52 -17.45
N GLY A 223 -19.23 -11.53 -16.23
CA GLY A 223 -19.50 -12.56 -15.22
C GLY A 223 -18.26 -13.07 -14.50
N GLN A 224 -18.41 -14.26 -13.90
CA GLN A 224 -17.38 -14.97 -13.15
C GLN A 224 -16.89 -16.19 -13.95
N TRP A 225 -15.61 -16.53 -13.81
CA TRP A 225 -15.07 -17.82 -14.25
C TRP A 225 -14.14 -18.40 -13.20
N LEU A 226 -14.19 -19.72 -13.06
CA LEU A 226 -13.22 -20.46 -12.25
C LEU A 226 -11.89 -20.55 -13.02
N ILE A 227 -10.79 -20.18 -12.36
CA ILE A 227 -9.44 -20.37 -12.89
C ILE A 227 -8.93 -21.74 -12.48
N THR A 228 -9.01 -22.05 -11.19
CA THR A 228 -8.68 -23.37 -10.65
C THR A 228 -9.25 -23.53 -9.24
N MET A 229 -9.36 -24.78 -8.80
CA MET A 229 -9.54 -25.14 -7.40
C MET A 229 -8.29 -25.87 -6.91
N THR A 230 -8.02 -25.79 -5.61
CA THR A 230 -6.90 -26.49 -4.97
C THR A 230 -7.26 -26.87 -3.53
N THR A 231 -6.71 -27.97 -3.05
CA THR A 231 -6.84 -28.44 -1.66
C THR A 231 -5.80 -27.81 -0.73
N LYS A 232 -4.72 -27.27 -1.31
CA LYS A 232 -3.68 -26.53 -0.60
C LYS A 232 -3.84 -25.04 -0.89
N ARG A 233 -3.90 -24.23 0.16
CA ARG A 233 -3.89 -22.77 0.02
C ARG A 233 -2.63 -22.33 -0.74
N PRO A 234 -2.75 -21.63 -1.88
CA PRO A 234 -1.59 -21.15 -2.61
C PRO A 234 -0.86 -20.08 -1.79
N THR A 235 0.46 -20.01 -1.94
CA THR A 235 1.22 -18.86 -1.45
C THR A 235 0.83 -17.59 -2.20
N TYR A 236 1.23 -16.44 -1.68
CA TYR A 236 0.99 -15.17 -2.35
C TYR A 236 1.62 -15.13 -3.75
N GLU A 237 2.83 -15.65 -3.89
CA GLU A 237 3.58 -15.69 -5.15
C GLU A 237 2.95 -16.64 -6.16
N GLU A 238 2.51 -17.82 -5.70
CA GLU A 238 1.77 -18.78 -6.53
C GLU A 238 0.47 -18.14 -7.05
N LEU A 239 -0.30 -17.49 -6.17
CA LEU A 239 -1.53 -16.80 -6.52
C LEU A 239 -1.27 -15.64 -7.50
N ARG A 240 -0.25 -14.81 -7.23
CA ARG A 240 0.16 -13.71 -8.12
C ARG A 240 0.54 -14.22 -9.51
N ALA A 241 1.30 -15.31 -9.59
CA ALA A 241 1.68 -15.93 -10.86
C ALA A 241 0.45 -16.45 -11.64
N MET A 242 -0.50 -17.09 -10.96
CA MET A 242 -1.76 -17.55 -11.58
C MET A 242 -2.58 -16.39 -12.12
N VAL A 243 -2.71 -15.30 -11.34
CA VAL A 243 -3.44 -14.09 -11.76
C VAL A 243 -2.81 -13.47 -13.00
N LEU A 244 -1.49 -13.29 -13.03
CA LEU A 244 -0.81 -12.71 -14.20
C LEU A 244 -0.92 -13.60 -15.43
N LYS A 245 -0.82 -14.92 -15.25
CA LYS A 245 -1.02 -15.88 -16.34
C LYS A 245 -2.43 -15.79 -16.92
N ASP A 246 -3.46 -15.69 -16.08
CA ASP A 246 -4.84 -15.53 -16.57
C ASP A 246 -5.10 -14.14 -17.17
N LEU A 247 -4.50 -13.10 -16.60
CA LEU A 247 -4.63 -11.73 -17.09
C LEU A 247 -4.14 -11.60 -18.54
N ALA A 248 -3.06 -12.30 -18.89
CA ALA A 248 -2.53 -12.37 -20.25
C ALA A 248 -3.49 -13.06 -21.26
N VAL A 249 -4.51 -13.78 -20.79
CA VAL A 249 -5.50 -14.42 -21.66
C VAL A 249 -6.55 -13.40 -22.11
N VAL A 250 -6.71 -13.27 -23.43
CA VAL A 250 -7.77 -12.47 -24.05
C VAL A 250 -9.11 -13.20 -23.89
N ARG A 251 -9.96 -12.73 -22.97
CA ARG A 251 -11.31 -13.26 -22.74
C ARG A 251 -12.35 -12.38 -23.45
N LYS A 252 -13.30 -13.00 -24.17
CA LYS A 252 -14.44 -12.28 -24.80
C LYS A 252 -15.21 -11.52 -23.71
N GLY A 253 -15.53 -10.25 -23.98
CA GLY A 253 -16.16 -9.35 -23.01
C GLY A 253 -15.19 -8.46 -22.21
N ALA A 254 -13.87 -8.68 -22.32
CA ALA A 254 -12.85 -7.76 -21.78
C ALA A 254 -12.56 -6.56 -22.70
N ALA A 255 -13.30 -6.41 -23.80
CA ALA A 255 -13.17 -5.28 -24.71
C ALA A 255 -14.56 -4.76 -25.08
N ARG A 256 -14.84 -3.52 -24.67
CA ARG A 256 -15.85 -2.54 -25.16
C ARG A 256 -15.97 -1.49 -24.05
N LYS A 257 -15.78 -0.18 -24.24
CA LYS A 257 -15.74 0.70 -25.40
C LYS A 257 -14.61 1.71 -25.24
#